data_AF-A0AAD4N6A5-F1
#
_entry.id   AF-A0AAD4N6A5-F1
#
_cell.length_a   1.000
_cell.length_b   1.000
_cell.length_c   1.000
_cell.angle_alpha   90.00
_cell.angle_beta   90.00
_cell.angle_gamma   90.00
#
_symmetry.space_group_name_H-M   'P 1'
#
loop_
_entity.id
_entity.type
_entity.pdbx_description
1 polymer ?
#
loop_
_entity_poly.entity_id
_entity_poly.type
_entity_poly.pdbx_seq_one_letter_code
_entity_poly.pdbx_strand_id
1 'polypeptide(L)'
;MITNLFLCLIFTSLLLINNQHSVNSEVIPPRATAVKGELVCGNVSVADAVVQLFRINSDDKKEVLDTRIVSPAGLFELNANTYDRPANESDIIPTIKIYHRCGQDAKKSGYRRFQIGIPREFVNYGRVAKNKYDIGKLNLEVVYPGEVVDKNFQRN
;
A
#
# COMPACT_ATOMS: atom_id res chain seq x y z
N MET A 1 -37.78 -63.45 -16.44
CA MET A 1 -38.39 -62.10 -16.56
C MET A 1 -38.00 -61.14 -15.42
N ILE A 2 -36.81 -61.29 -14.78
CA ILE A 2 -36.40 -60.45 -13.63
C ILE A 2 -35.03 -59.76 -13.85
N THR A 3 -34.30 -60.10 -14.92
CA THR A 3 -32.93 -59.60 -15.16
C THR A 3 -32.86 -58.19 -15.76
N ASN A 4 -33.97 -57.64 -16.28
CA ASN A 4 -33.97 -56.33 -16.94
C ASN A 4 -34.28 -55.14 -16.02
N LEU A 5 -34.74 -55.37 -14.78
CA LEU A 5 -35.10 -54.29 -13.85
C LEU A 5 -33.90 -53.81 -13.00
N PHE A 6 -32.93 -54.68 -12.73
CA PHE A 6 -31.72 -54.34 -11.99
C PHE A 6 -30.68 -53.58 -12.81
N LEU A 7 -30.65 -53.77 -14.14
CA LEU A 7 -29.70 -53.09 -15.02
C LEU A 7 -30.01 -51.60 -15.19
N CYS A 8 -31.29 -51.22 -15.06
CA CYS A 8 -31.76 -49.84 -15.21
C CYS A 8 -31.42 -48.96 -13.98
N LEU A 9 -31.46 -49.56 -12.78
CA LEU A 9 -31.14 -48.86 -11.52
C LEU A 9 -29.65 -48.51 -11.37
N ILE A 10 -28.76 -49.27 -12.02
CA ILE A 10 -27.33 -48.97 -12.02
C ILE A 10 -27.02 -47.85 -13.02
N PHE A 11 -27.75 -47.79 -14.15
CA PHE A 11 -27.57 -46.77 -15.18
C PHE A 11 -28.10 -45.38 -14.76
N THR A 12 -29.17 -45.30 -13.94
CA THR A 12 -29.65 -44.03 -13.40
C THR A 12 -28.79 -43.49 -12.26
N SER A 13 -28.08 -44.36 -11.54
CA SER A 13 -27.15 -43.96 -10.46
C SER A 13 -25.83 -43.37 -10.97
N LEU A 14 -25.45 -43.61 -12.23
CA LEU A 14 -24.17 -43.18 -12.79
C LEU A 14 -24.18 -41.76 -13.39
N LEU A 15 -25.35 -41.10 -13.47
CA LEU A 15 -25.50 -39.72 -13.98
C LEU A 15 -25.36 -38.64 -12.89
N LEU A 16 -25.04 -39.01 -11.65
CA LEU A 16 -24.79 -38.07 -10.55
C LEU A 16 -23.32 -38.03 -10.12
N ILE A 17 -22.37 -38.28 -11.03
CA ILE A 17 -20.96 -37.98 -10.76
C ILE A 17 -20.74 -36.47 -10.99
N ASN A 18 -21.11 -35.73 -9.97
CA ASN A 18 -20.45 -34.53 -9.45
C ASN A 18 -19.54 -33.76 -10.43
N ASN A 19 -20.07 -32.67 -10.98
CA ASN A 19 -19.26 -31.49 -11.27
C ASN A 19 -18.92 -30.77 -9.95
N GLN A 20 -18.11 -31.40 -9.10
CA GLN A 20 -17.38 -30.67 -8.07
C GLN A 20 -16.09 -30.16 -8.70
N HIS A 21 -16.21 -29.10 -9.50
CA HIS A 21 -15.06 -28.22 -9.73
C HIS A 21 -14.77 -27.57 -8.38
N SER A 22 -13.82 -28.15 -7.64
CA SER A 22 -13.20 -27.49 -6.50
C SER A 22 -12.44 -26.31 -7.06
N VAL A 23 -13.09 -25.14 -7.12
CA VAL A 23 -12.37 -23.88 -7.23
C VAL A 23 -11.63 -23.75 -5.90
N ASN A 24 -10.41 -24.26 -5.86
CA ASN A 24 -9.45 -23.88 -4.84
C ASN A 24 -9.20 -22.39 -5.05
N SER A 25 -10.05 -21.56 -4.44
CA SER A 25 -9.78 -20.13 -4.34
C SER A 25 -8.55 -20.03 -3.47
N GLU A 26 -7.39 -19.88 -4.09
CA GLU A 26 -6.15 -19.58 -3.40
C GLU A 26 -6.37 -18.26 -2.67
N VAL A 27 -6.63 -18.35 -1.36
CA VAL A 27 -6.78 -17.18 -0.50
C VAL A 27 -5.39 -16.57 -0.36
N ILE A 28 -5.08 -15.61 -1.22
CA ILE A 28 -3.81 -14.90 -1.15
C ILE A 28 -3.82 -14.09 0.15
N PRO A 29 -2.95 -14.41 1.13
CA PRO A 29 -2.97 -13.71 2.41
C PRO A 29 -2.61 -12.24 2.20
N PRO A 30 -3.21 -11.31 2.95
CA PRO A 30 -2.83 -9.90 2.88
C PRO A 30 -1.40 -9.72 3.35
N ARG A 31 -0.80 -8.61 2.94
CA ARG A 31 0.49 -8.15 3.40
C ARG A 31 0.32 -6.82 4.11
N ALA A 32 1.22 -6.52 5.02
CA ALA A 32 1.23 -5.29 5.79
C ALA A 32 2.63 -4.69 5.86
N THR A 33 2.70 -3.37 5.97
CA THR A 33 3.94 -2.62 6.13
C THR A 33 3.68 -1.33 6.91
N ALA A 34 4.75 -0.80 7.50
CA ALA A 34 4.69 0.42 8.26
C ALA A 34 6.00 1.18 8.20
N VAL A 35 5.90 2.51 8.25
CA VAL A 35 7.03 3.42 8.13
C VAL A 35 6.82 4.65 9.01
N LYS A 36 7.90 5.12 9.65
CA LYS A 36 7.91 6.32 10.47
C LYS A 36 9.17 7.14 10.20
N GLY A 37 9.12 8.41 10.59
CA GLY A 37 10.27 9.30 10.52
C GLY A 37 9.97 10.70 11.03
N GLU A 38 10.97 11.57 10.89
CA GLU A 38 10.91 12.98 11.25
C GLU A 38 11.29 13.86 10.04
N LEU A 39 10.51 14.90 9.75
CA LEU A 39 10.82 15.90 8.73
C LEU A 39 11.11 17.25 9.36
N VAL A 40 12.20 17.87 8.94
CA VAL A 40 12.60 19.23 9.33
C VAL A 40 12.89 20.10 8.11
N CYS A 41 12.76 21.41 8.27
CA CYS A 41 13.17 22.42 7.31
C CYS A 41 14.22 23.29 8.00
N GLY A 42 15.50 22.93 7.81
CA GLY A 42 16.59 23.46 8.62
C GLY A 42 16.41 23.09 10.09
N ASN A 43 16.26 24.11 10.94
CA ASN A 43 16.13 23.95 12.39
C ASN A 43 14.67 23.91 12.89
N VAL A 44 13.69 23.95 11.99
CA VAL A 44 12.27 24.02 12.34
C VAL A 44 11.55 22.76 11.88
N SER A 45 10.58 22.27 12.65
CA SER A 45 9.70 21.18 12.25
C SER A 45 8.77 21.59 11.10
N VAL A 46 8.42 20.63 10.23
CA VAL A 46 7.56 20.90 9.08
C VAL A 46 6.11 20.58 9.41
N ALA A 47 5.40 21.55 9.97
CA ALA A 47 3.95 21.54 10.02
C ALA A 47 3.43 21.88 8.62
N ASP A 48 2.95 20.88 7.86
CA ASP A 48 2.24 20.98 6.54
C ASP A 48 2.74 20.01 5.47
N ALA A 49 3.79 19.24 5.76
CA ALA A 49 4.18 18.16 4.87
C ALA A 49 3.12 17.05 4.89
N VAL A 50 2.95 16.38 3.75
CA VAL A 50 2.11 15.18 3.62
C VAL A 50 2.99 14.02 3.20
N VAL A 51 2.79 12.88 3.85
CA VAL A 51 3.43 11.63 3.47
C VAL A 51 2.34 10.69 2.99
N GLN A 52 2.55 10.07 1.83
CA GLN A 52 1.68 9.04 1.26
C GLN A 52 2.46 7.75 1.14
N LEU A 53 1.91 6.65 1.66
CA LEU A 53 2.44 5.30 1.48
C LEU A 53 1.73 4.65 0.30
N PHE A 54 2.51 4.27 -0.71
CA PHE A 54 2.04 3.57 -1.90
C PHE A 54 2.35 2.09 -1.82
N ARG A 55 1.44 1.28 -2.37
CA ARG A 55 1.60 -0.17 -2.52
C ARG A 55 2.73 -0.52 -3.47
N ILE A 56 2.84 0.19 -4.60
CA ILE A 56 3.93 0.06 -5.57
C ILE A 56 4.41 1.45 -5.99
N ASN A 57 5.59 1.54 -6.60
CA ASN A 57 6.07 2.79 -7.17
C ASN A 57 5.22 3.19 -8.39
N SER A 58 4.23 4.05 -8.18
CA SER A 58 3.26 4.51 -9.18
C SER A 58 2.76 5.91 -8.82
N ASP A 59 2.34 6.71 -9.79
CA ASP A 59 1.62 7.98 -9.56
C ASP A 59 0.07 7.81 -9.53
N ASP A 60 -0.45 6.59 -9.70
CA ASP A 60 -1.88 6.30 -9.58
C ASP A 60 -2.35 6.39 -8.11
N LYS A 61 -3.38 7.20 -7.85
CA LYS A 61 -4.00 7.33 -6.52
C LYS A 61 -4.59 6.03 -6.01
N LYS A 62 -4.97 5.10 -6.90
CA LYS A 62 -5.41 3.75 -6.52
C LYS A 62 -4.32 2.95 -5.82
N GLU A 63 -3.06 3.33 -5.95
CA GLU A 63 -1.95 2.64 -5.28
C GLU A 63 -1.64 3.21 -3.89
N VAL A 64 -2.30 4.29 -3.48
CA VAL A 64 -2.16 4.83 -2.13
C VAL A 64 -2.81 3.87 -1.13
N LEU A 65 -2.05 3.50 -0.10
CA LEU A 65 -2.47 2.65 1.00
C LEU A 65 -2.74 3.45 2.28
N ASP A 66 -1.99 4.52 2.52
CA ASP A 66 -2.20 5.43 3.66
C ASP A 66 -1.69 6.84 3.34
N THR A 67 -2.27 7.85 3.98
CA THR A 67 -1.86 9.26 3.85
C THR A 67 -1.89 9.93 5.22
N ARG A 68 -0.83 10.67 5.54
CA ARG A 68 -0.71 11.38 6.81
C ARG A 68 -0.15 12.78 6.62
N ILE A 69 -0.75 13.72 7.32
CA ILE A 69 -0.16 15.06 7.53
C ILE A 69 0.86 14.91 8.66
N VAL A 70 2.04 15.47 8.45
CA VAL A 70 3.11 15.48 9.44
C VAL A 70 2.68 16.29 10.67
N SER A 71 2.94 15.75 11.85
CA SER A 71 2.59 16.40 13.12
C SER A 71 3.35 17.72 13.31
N PRO A 72 2.90 18.61 14.22
CA PRO A 72 3.64 19.84 14.54
C PRO A 72 5.09 19.60 15.02
N ALA A 73 5.37 18.41 15.57
CA ALA A 73 6.72 18.00 15.98
C ALA A 73 7.60 17.51 14.81
N GLY A 74 7.09 17.50 13.57
CA GLY A 74 7.79 16.95 12.41
C GLY A 74 7.68 15.43 12.27
N LEU A 75 6.99 14.76 13.18
CA LEU A 75 6.87 13.29 13.19
C LEU A 75 5.74 12.82 12.29
N PHE A 76 5.94 11.68 11.63
CA PHE A 76 4.90 10.94 10.92
C PHE A 76 5.03 9.44 11.13
N GLU A 77 3.91 8.75 11.02
CA GLU A 77 3.84 7.28 11.02
C GLU A 77 2.68 6.83 10.12
N LEU A 78 2.98 5.96 9.16
CA LEU A 78 1.98 5.31 8.30
C LEU A 78 1.99 3.81 8.55
N ASN A 79 0.81 3.21 8.55
CA ASN A 79 0.62 1.77 8.69
C ASN A 79 -0.47 1.33 7.72
N ALA A 80 -0.21 0.33 6.90
CA ALA A 80 -1.22 -0.15 5.95
C ALA A 80 -1.09 -1.64 5.63
N ASN A 81 -2.13 -2.19 5.01
CA ASN A 81 -2.17 -3.57 4.55
C ASN A 81 -3.03 -3.71 3.28
N THR A 82 -3.00 -4.89 2.66
CA THR A 82 -3.77 -5.24 1.46
C THR A 82 -5.02 -6.08 1.75
N TYR A 83 -5.56 -6.02 2.97
CA TYR A 83 -6.73 -6.84 3.34
C TYR A 83 -7.98 -6.54 2.51
N ASP A 84 -8.26 -5.26 2.28
CA ASP A 84 -9.43 -4.82 1.49
C ASP A 84 -9.13 -4.75 -0.02
N ARG A 85 -8.01 -5.34 -0.47
CA ARG A 85 -7.59 -5.37 -1.87
C ARG A 85 -7.94 -6.70 -2.53
N PRO A 86 -8.16 -6.69 -3.86
CA PRO A 86 -8.21 -7.92 -4.65
C PRO A 86 -6.98 -8.79 -4.44
N ALA A 87 -7.14 -10.11 -4.55
CA ALA A 87 -6.06 -11.07 -4.32
C ALA A 87 -4.83 -10.81 -5.22
N ASN A 88 -5.06 -10.42 -6.47
CA ASN A 88 -4.01 -10.04 -7.44
C ASN A 88 -3.33 -8.69 -7.14
N GLU A 89 -3.79 -7.95 -6.13
CA GLU A 89 -3.19 -6.71 -5.61
C GLU A 89 -2.60 -6.90 -4.19
N SER A 90 -2.45 -8.15 -3.72
CA SER A 90 -1.98 -8.38 -2.35
C SER A 90 -0.48 -8.04 -2.14
N ASP A 91 0.33 -8.04 -3.20
CA ASP A 91 1.76 -7.70 -3.12
C ASP A 91 2.00 -6.21 -2.83
N ILE A 92 3.03 -5.94 -2.02
CA ILE A 92 3.48 -4.59 -1.64
C ILE A 92 4.96 -4.42 -1.98
N ILE A 93 5.27 -3.38 -2.76
CA ILE A 93 6.59 -2.79 -3.02
C ILE A 93 6.56 -1.36 -2.43
N PRO A 94 6.70 -1.24 -1.11
CA PRO A 94 6.31 -0.04 -0.39
C PRO A 94 7.16 1.16 -0.82
N THR A 95 6.49 2.25 -1.16
CA THR A 95 7.14 3.51 -1.55
C THR A 95 6.44 4.66 -0.83
N ILE A 96 7.18 5.50 -0.11
CA ILE A 96 6.62 6.75 0.40
C ILE A 96 6.85 7.88 -0.57
N LYS A 97 5.88 8.79 -0.66
CA LYS A 97 6.04 10.09 -1.32
C LYS A 97 5.83 11.18 -0.29
N ILE A 98 6.77 12.11 -0.26
CA ILE A 98 6.80 13.21 0.68
C ILE A 98 6.53 14.49 -0.09
N TYR A 99 5.45 15.18 0.27
CA TYR A 99 5.02 16.44 -0.31
C TYR A 99 5.26 17.56 0.69
N HIS A 100 5.98 18.61 0.32
CA HIS A 100 6.33 19.68 1.24
C HIS A 100 6.50 21.03 0.53
N ARG A 101 6.60 22.10 1.32
CA ARG A 101 6.85 23.47 0.85
C ARG A 101 8.07 24.12 1.52
N CYS A 102 8.93 23.32 2.16
CA CYS A 102 10.17 23.82 2.76
C CYS A 102 11.01 24.60 1.75
N GLY A 103 11.47 25.79 2.15
CA GLY A 103 12.26 26.70 1.32
C GLY A 103 11.50 27.30 0.13
N GLN A 104 10.18 27.07 0.00
CA GLN A 104 9.37 27.70 -1.04
C GLN A 104 8.75 29.00 -0.53
N ASP A 105 8.80 30.02 -1.39
CA ASP A 105 8.01 31.24 -1.21
C ASP A 105 6.51 30.87 -1.19
N ALA A 106 5.76 31.39 -0.21
CA ALA A 106 4.32 31.17 -0.06
C ALA A 106 3.50 31.55 -1.29
N LYS A 107 4.04 32.42 -2.17
CA LYS A 107 3.41 32.80 -3.45
C LYS A 107 3.58 31.75 -4.55
N LYS A 108 4.53 30.81 -4.42
CA LYS A 108 4.73 29.74 -5.39
C LYS A 108 3.66 28.66 -5.20
N SER A 109 3.02 28.27 -6.29
CA SER A 109 2.03 27.20 -6.29
C SER A 109 2.67 25.81 -6.35
N GLY A 110 2.04 24.85 -5.68
CA GLY A 110 2.41 23.44 -5.68
C GLY A 110 3.12 22.96 -4.42
N TYR A 111 3.60 21.73 -4.48
CA TYR A 111 4.39 21.06 -3.45
C TYR A 111 5.64 20.46 -4.09
N ARG A 112 6.79 20.58 -3.42
CA ARG A 112 7.97 19.76 -3.72
C ARG A 112 7.63 18.31 -3.36
N ARG A 113 7.97 17.38 -4.24
CA ARG A 113 7.68 15.95 -4.09
C ARG A 113 8.89 15.12 -4.42
N PHE A 114 9.30 14.26 -3.51
CA PHE A 114 10.25 13.18 -3.76
C PHE A 114 9.71 11.86 -3.20
N GLN A 115 10.39 10.77 -3.49
CA GLN A 115 9.97 9.43 -3.10
C GLN A 115 11.12 8.62 -2.54
N ILE A 116 10.79 7.71 -1.62
CA ILE A 116 11.74 6.78 -0.99
C ILE A 116 11.10 5.38 -1.04
N GLY A 117 11.84 4.42 -1.59
CA GLY A 117 11.47 3.01 -1.50
C GLY A 117 11.75 2.48 -0.10
N ILE A 118 10.79 1.76 0.48
CA ILE A 118 10.97 1.11 1.77
C ILE A 118 11.48 -0.32 1.52
N PRO A 119 12.47 -0.81 2.28
CA PRO A 119 13.00 -2.15 2.07
C PRO A 119 11.92 -3.24 2.23
N ARG A 120 11.93 -4.24 1.35
CA ARG A 120 10.87 -5.26 1.27
C ARG A 120 10.80 -6.16 2.50
N GLU A 121 11.88 -6.27 3.27
CA GLU A 121 11.91 -7.00 4.54
C GLU A 121 11.00 -6.40 5.63
N PHE A 122 10.54 -5.16 5.44
CA PHE A 122 9.51 -4.52 6.27
C PHE A 122 8.08 -4.78 5.78
N VAL A 123 7.91 -5.68 4.81
CA VAL A 123 6.61 -6.20 4.38
C VAL A 123 6.45 -7.60 4.98
N ASN A 124 5.37 -7.81 5.72
CA ASN A 124 5.06 -9.11 6.31
C ASN A 124 3.65 -9.60 5.95
N TYR A 125 3.45 -10.91 6.00
CA TYR A 125 2.12 -11.50 5.87
C TYR A 125 1.22 -11.10 7.05
N GLY A 126 -0.07 -10.95 6.75
CA GLY A 126 -1.13 -10.59 7.69
C GLY A 126 -1.62 -9.15 7.51
N ARG A 127 -2.53 -8.75 8.40
CA ARG A 127 -3.16 -7.42 8.38
C ARG A 127 -2.38 -6.35 9.18
N VAL A 128 -1.41 -6.78 9.96
CA VAL A 128 -0.68 -5.93 10.91
C VAL A 128 0.80 -5.96 10.56
N ALA A 129 1.41 -4.78 10.43
CA ALA A 129 2.84 -4.66 10.24
C ALA A 129 3.58 -5.08 11.53
N LYS A 130 4.49 -6.04 11.44
CA LYS A 130 5.25 -6.56 12.59
C LYS A 130 6.37 -5.61 13.02
N ASN A 131 7.02 -4.99 12.04
CA ASN A 131 8.11 -4.05 12.23
C ASN A 131 7.82 -2.79 11.42
N LYS A 132 8.25 -1.64 11.95
CA LYS A 132 8.14 -0.35 11.28
C LYS A 132 9.52 0.02 10.76
N TYR A 133 9.62 0.41 9.49
CA TYR A 133 10.85 0.99 8.97
C TYR A 133 10.99 2.42 9.49
N ASP A 134 12.11 2.71 10.15
CA ASP A 134 12.44 4.06 10.61
C ASP A 134 13.36 4.71 9.57
N ILE A 135 12.85 5.70 8.84
CA ILE A 135 13.65 6.44 7.84
C ILE A 135 14.58 7.47 8.50
N GLY A 136 14.50 7.64 9.82
CA GLY A 136 15.22 8.65 10.57
C GLY A 136 14.68 10.06 10.35
N LYS A 137 15.59 11.04 10.46
CA LYS A 137 15.32 12.46 10.33
C LYS A 137 15.78 12.99 8.98
N LEU A 138 14.87 13.58 8.22
CA LEU A 138 15.14 14.15 6.91
C LEU A 138 15.05 15.69 6.95
N ASN A 139 16.11 16.37 6.52
CA ASN A 139 16.05 17.82 6.27
C ASN A 139 15.57 18.06 4.83
N LEU A 140 14.50 18.84 4.70
CA LEU A 140 13.81 19.15 3.45
C LEU A 140 14.38 20.40 2.73
N GLU A 141 15.40 21.06 3.28
CA GLU A 141 16.18 22.08 2.56
C GLU A 141 17.00 21.46 1.42
N VAL A 142 17.42 20.20 1.59
CA VAL A 142 18.08 19.42 0.55
C VAL A 142 17.12 19.18 -0.60
N VAL A 143 17.66 19.17 -1.82
CA VAL A 143 16.94 18.70 -3.01
C VAL A 143 17.23 17.20 -3.15
N TYR A 144 16.22 16.37 -2.95
CA TYR A 144 16.38 14.92 -3.04
C TYR A 144 16.44 14.46 -4.51
N PRO A 145 17.09 13.32 -4.82
CA PRO A 145 17.11 12.77 -6.17
C PRO A 145 15.70 12.55 -6.73
N GLY A 146 15.47 13.01 -7.96
CA GLY A 146 14.17 12.87 -8.65
C GLY A 146 13.05 13.74 -8.08
N GLU A 147 13.38 14.74 -7.26
CA GLU A 147 12.39 15.64 -6.72
C GLU A 147 11.78 16.55 -7.80
N VAL A 148 10.45 16.71 -7.76
CA VAL A 148 9.68 17.51 -8.72
C VAL A 148 8.73 18.47 -7.99
N VAL A 149 8.22 19.47 -8.71
CA VAL A 149 7.13 20.32 -8.20
C VAL A 149 5.79 19.81 -8.72
N ASP A 150 4.95 19.34 -7.82
CA ASP A 150 3.58 18.92 -8.10
C ASP A 150 2.60 20.07 -7.83
N LYS A 151 2.07 20.67 -8.89
CA LYS A 151 1.09 21.76 -8.82
C LYS A 151 -0.34 21.28 -8.58
N ASN A 152 -0.60 19.99 -8.79
CA ASN A 152 -1.93 19.40 -8.74
C ASN A 152 -2.20 18.67 -7.42
N PHE A 153 -1.18 18.45 -6.60
CA PHE A 153 -1.33 17.85 -5.28
C PHE A 153 -2.23 18.70 -4.37
N GLN A 154 -3.20 18.05 -3.74
CA GLN A 154 -4.11 18.63 -2.76
C GLN A 154 -4.08 17.78 -1.49
N ARG A 155 -4.16 18.42 -0.32
CA ARG A 155 -3.99 17.84 1.03
C ARG A 155 -5.25 17.11 1.55
N ASN A 156 -6.11 16.60 0.66
CA ASN A 156 -7.45 16.13 1.02
C ASN A 156 -7.41 14.97 2.03
#